data_AF-A0A0G4KHJ8-F1
#
_entry.id   AF-A0A0G4KHJ8-F1
#
_cell.length_a   1.000
_cell.length_b   1.000
_cell.length_c   1.000
_cell.angle_alpha   90.00
_cell.angle_beta   90.00
_cell.angle_gamma   90.00
#
_symmetry.space_group_name_H-M   'P 1'
#
loop_
_entity.id
_entity.type
_entity.pdbx_description
1 polymer ?
#
loop_
_entity_poly.entity_id
_entity_poly.type
_entity_poly.pdbx_seq_one_letter_code
_entity_poly.pdbx_strand_id
1 'polypeptide(L)'
;SPKALSEVLVTRNYDFEKPNSIRWSLGRILGVGVLLAEGDEHRFQRKNLMPAFAFRHVKDLYPVFWNKAREGVAALSEHVSKAAAAPDST
;
A
#
# COMPACT_ATOMS: atom_id res chain seq x y z
N SER A 1 11.91 -9.32 -20.28
CA SER A 1 11.20 -8.45 -21.25
C SER A 1 9.80 -8.15 -20.73
N PRO A 2 9.13 -7.07 -21.17
CA PRO A 2 7.78 -6.73 -20.71
C PRO A 2 6.75 -7.85 -20.92
N LYS A 3 6.88 -8.61 -22.01
CA LYS A 3 6.02 -9.75 -22.33
C LYS A 3 6.13 -10.88 -21.30
N ALA A 4 7.35 -11.21 -20.86
CA ALA A 4 7.57 -12.21 -19.83
C ALA A 4 6.98 -11.78 -18.47
N LEU A 5 7.10 -10.50 -18.11
CA LEU A 5 6.50 -9.97 -16.88
C LEU A 5 4.96 -10.03 -16.92
N SER A 6 4.34 -9.71 -18.06
CA SER A 6 2.89 -9.84 -18.22
C SER A 6 2.42 -11.29 -18.08
N GLU A 7 3.18 -12.23 -18.65
CA GLU A 7 2.87 -13.65 -18.54
C GLU A 7 2.89 -14.12 -17.08
N VAL A 8 3.93 -13.74 -16.33
CA VAL A 8 4.09 -14.12 -14.92
C VAL A 8 3.10 -13.40 -14.00
N LEU A 9 2.90 -12.08 -14.16
CA LEU A 9 2.17 -11.26 -13.19
C LEU A 9 0.68 -11.12 -13.49
N VAL A 10 0.24 -11.44 -14.71
CA VAL A 10 -1.16 -11.23 -15.13
C VAL A 10 -1.76 -12.52 -15.69
N THR A 11 -1.19 -13.08 -16.76
CA THR A 11 -1.81 -14.20 -17.48
C THR A 11 -1.77 -15.51 -16.69
N ARG A 12 -0.61 -15.82 -16.10
CA ARG A 12 -0.34 -17.08 -15.37
C ARG A 12 0.01 -16.82 -13.90
N ASN A 13 -0.55 -15.77 -13.31
CA ASN A 13 -0.18 -15.30 -11.97
C ASN A 13 -0.39 -16.31 -10.83
N TYR A 14 -1.26 -17.30 -11.02
CA TYR A 14 -1.47 -18.37 -10.03
C TYR A 14 -0.53 -19.56 -10.20
N ASP A 15 0.19 -19.67 -11.33
CA ASP A 15 1.20 -20.71 -11.55
C ASP A 15 2.53 -20.36 -10.86
N PHE A 16 2.71 -19.08 -10.49
CA PHE A 16 3.92 -18.54 -9.87
C PHE A 16 3.63 -18.10 -8.43
N GLU A 17 3.84 -19.00 -7.48
CA GLU A 17 3.64 -18.70 -6.07
C GLU A 17 4.72 -17.75 -5.51
N LYS A 18 4.34 -16.99 -4.47
CA LYS A 18 5.29 -16.14 -3.75
C LYS A 18 6.34 -17.01 -3.04
N PRO A 19 7.62 -16.61 -3.04
CA PRO A 19 8.66 -17.34 -2.32
C PRO A 19 8.32 -17.56 -0.84
N ASN A 20 8.61 -18.77 -0.35
CA ASN A 20 8.35 -19.17 1.04
C ASN A 20 9.00 -18.21 2.06
N SER A 21 10.15 -17.62 1.75
CA SER A 21 10.82 -16.64 2.61
C SER A 21 9.95 -15.41 2.89
N ILE A 22 9.23 -14.91 1.88
CA ILE A 22 8.35 -13.75 2.01
C ILE A 22 7.11 -14.12 2.84
N ARG A 23 6.54 -15.31 2.56
CA ARG A 23 5.38 -15.83 3.27
C ARG A 23 5.65 -16.03 4.77
N TRP A 24 6.81 -16.60 5.12
CA TRP A 24 7.21 -16.80 6.53
C TRP A 24 7.58 -15.50 7.24
N SER A 25 8.23 -14.57 6.54
CA SER A 25 8.65 -13.30 7.15
C SER A 25 7.45 -12.41 7.43
N LEU A 26 6.60 -12.18 6.43
CA LEU A 26 5.44 -11.29 6.55
C LEU A 26 4.25 -11.98 7.24
N GLY A 27 4.09 -13.30 7.10
CA GLY A 27 2.96 -14.05 7.66
C GLY A 27 2.94 -14.06 9.18
N ARG A 28 4.12 -13.94 9.83
CA ARG A 28 4.20 -13.81 11.30
C ARG A 28 3.64 -12.48 11.82
N ILE A 29 3.67 -11.44 11.00
CA ILE A 29 3.25 -10.08 11.39
C ILE A 29 1.80 -9.82 10.94
N LEU A 30 1.48 -10.19 9.69
CA LEU A 30 0.23 -9.83 9.03
C LEU A 30 -0.81 -10.97 9.01
N GLY A 31 -0.42 -12.19 9.39
CA GLY A 31 -1.24 -13.39 9.18
C GLY A 31 -1.37 -13.77 7.69
N VAL A 32 -2.19 -14.78 7.40
CA VAL A 32 -2.45 -15.23 6.02
C VAL A 32 -3.67 -14.49 5.45
N GLY A 33 -3.45 -13.23 5.05
CA GLY A 33 -4.45 -12.40 4.34
C GLY A 33 -4.18 -12.32 2.83
N VAL A 34 -4.91 -11.45 2.12
CA VAL A 34 -4.88 -11.36 0.64
C VAL A 34 -3.47 -11.12 0.10
N LEU A 35 -2.59 -10.50 0.88
CA LEU A 35 -1.20 -10.28 0.50
C LEU A 35 -0.40 -11.58 0.39
N LEU A 36 -0.70 -12.59 1.20
CA LEU A 36 0.10 -13.81 1.34
C LEU A 36 -0.65 -15.09 0.96
N ALA A 37 -1.98 -15.04 0.88
CA ALA A 37 -2.79 -16.10 0.32
C ALA A 37 -2.36 -16.39 -1.13
N GLU A 38 -2.54 -17.64 -1.57
CA GLU A 38 -2.27 -18.11 -2.92
C GLU A 38 -3.50 -18.82 -3.49
N GLY A 39 -3.50 -19.02 -4.81
CA GLY A 39 -4.52 -19.82 -5.49
C GLY A 39 -5.95 -19.34 -5.23
N ASP A 40 -6.85 -20.30 -4.98
CA ASP A 40 -8.28 -20.03 -4.81
C ASP A 40 -8.60 -19.27 -3.52
N GLU A 41 -7.81 -19.43 -2.47
CA GLU A 41 -7.96 -18.66 -1.24
C GLU A 41 -7.68 -17.17 -1.51
N HIS A 42 -6.60 -16.87 -2.24
CA HIS A 42 -6.32 -15.51 -2.69
C HIS A 42 -7.46 -14.96 -3.56
N ARG A 43 -7.96 -15.76 -4.51
CA ARG A 43 -9.05 -15.37 -5.42
C ARG A 43 -10.33 -15.02 -4.63
N PHE A 44 -10.68 -15.84 -3.65
CA PHE A 44 -11.85 -15.64 -2.80
C PHE A 44 -11.70 -14.37 -1.93
N GLN A 45 -10.59 -14.24 -1.22
CA GLN A 45 -10.31 -13.07 -0.38
C GLN A 45 -10.28 -11.78 -1.21
N ARG A 46 -9.61 -11.80 -2.38
CA ARG A 46 -9.57 -10.66 -3.30
C ARG A 46 -10.97 -10.28 -3.76
N LYS A 47 -11.78 -11.25 -4.20
CA LYS A 47 -13.16 -10.99 -4.66
C LYS A 47 -14.00 -10.29 -3.59
N ASN A 48 -13.88 -10.72 -2.34
CA ASN A 48 -14.64 -10.13 -1.23
C ASN A 48 -14.10 -8.75 -0.81
N LEU A 49 -12.80 -8.49 -0.98
CA LEU A 49 -12.18 -7.22 -0.62
C LEU A 49 -12.36 -6.11 -1.68
N MET A 50 -12.35 -6.47 -2.97
CA MET A 50 -12.41 -5.49 -4.08
C MET A 50 -13.56 -4.48 -3.99
N PRO A 51 -14.79 -4.81 -3.53
CA PRO A 51 -15.88 -3.84 -3.38
C PRO A 51 -15.52 -2.64 -2.49
N ALA A 52 -14.72 -2.83 -1.44
CA ALA A 52 -14.28 -1.72 -0.58
C ALA A 52 -13.43 -0.68 -1.32
N PHE A 53 -12.81 -1.08 -2.44
CA PHE A 53 -12.02 -0.23 -3.34
C PHE A 53 -12.81 0.18 -4.60
N ALA A 54 -14.14 0.12 -4.57
CA ALA A 54 -14.96 0.62 -5.66
C ALA A 54 -14.75 2.13 -5.87
N PHE A 55 -14.94 2.59 -7.10
CA PHE A 55 -14.70 3.98 -7.51
C PHE A 55 -15.36 5.02 -6.59
N ARG A 56 -16.60 4.75 -6.12
CA ARG A 56 -17.31 5.63 -5.21
C ARG A 56 -16.55 5.79 -3.88
N HIS A 57 -16.20 4.68 -3.24
CA HIS A 57 -15.47 4.68 -1.96
C HIS A 57 -14.09 5.32 -2.07
N VAL A 58 -13.39 5.12 -3.19
CA VAL A 58 -12.12 5.80 -3.44
C VAL A 58 -12.29 7.32 -3.51
N LYS A 59 -13.35 7.81 -4.17
CA LYS A 59 -13.65 9.24 -4.23
C LYS A 59 -14.00 9.84 -2.87
N ASP A 60 -14.66 9.07 -2.01
CA ASP A 60 -15.01 9.51 -0.65
C ASP A 60 -13.76 9.77 0.20
N LEU A 61 -12.60 9.21 -0.16
CA LEU A 61 -11.31 9.46 0.52
C LEU A 61 -10.62 10.76 0.06
N TYR A 62 -11.05 11.40 -1.03
CA TYR A 62 -10.37 12.59 -1.57
C TYR A 62 -10.31 13.75 -0.57
N PRO A 63 -11.40 14.10 0.14
CA PRO A 63 -11.34 15.15 1.17
C PRO A 63 -10.38 14.80 2.30
N VAL A 64 -10.31 13.52 2.70
CA VAL A 64 -9.41 13.04 3.75
C VAL A 64 -7.96 13.21 3.32
N PHE A 65 -7.60 12.77 2.12
CA PHE A 65 -6.26 12.93 1.58
C PHE A 65 -5.86 14.39 1.46
N TRP A 66 -6.77 15.25 0.96
CA TRP A 66 -6.50 16.68 0.83
C TRP A 66 -6.27 17.34 2.20
N ASN A 67 -7.13 17.04 3.17
CA ASN A 67 -7.01 17.59 4.51
C ASN A 67 -5.69 17.17 5.17
N LYS A 68 -5.33 15.88 5.10
CA LYS A 68 -4.06 15.37 5.67
C LYS A 68 -2.83 15.90 4.95
N ALA A 69 -2.89 16.08 3.63
CA ALA A 69 -1.82 16.72 2.88
C ALA A 69 -1.60 18.16 3.33
N ARG A 70 -2.68 18.95 3.52
CA ARG A 70 -2.56 20.32 4.03
C ARG A 70 -2.05 20.38 5.46
N GLU A 71 -2.54 19.50 6.35
CA GLU A 71 -2.01 19.38 7.72
C GLU A 71 -0.50 19.09 7.70
N GLY A 72 -0.07 18.16 6.85
CA GLY A 72 1.35 17.84 6.66
C GLY A 72 2.16 19.05 6.19
N VAL A 73 1.71 19.75 5.15
CA VAL A 73 2.38 20.96 4.65
C VAL A 73 2.48 22.03 5.74
N ALA A 74 1.40 22.29 6.47
CA ALA A 74 1.41 23.27 7.56
C ALA A 74 2.42 22.91 8.65
N ALA A 75 2.43 21.64 9.10
CA ALA A 75 3.38 21.17 10.10
C ALA A 75 4.84 21.26 9.63
N LEU A 76 5.11 20.90 8.36
CA LEU A 76 6.45 21.04 7.79
C LEU A 76 6.86 22.51 7.68
N SER A 77 5.98 23.40 7.22
CA SER A 77 6.26 24.83 7.14
C SER A 77 6.55 25.44 8.51
N GLU A 78 5.76 25.09 9.53
CA GLU A 78 5.99 25.50 10.90
C GLU A 78 7.35 25.02 11.42
N HIS A 79 7.70 23.75 11.17
CA HIS A 79 8.99 23.19 11.58
C HIS A 79 10.16 23.92 10.93
N VAL A 80 10.09 24.20 9.63
CA VAL A 80 11.12 24.95 8.89
C VAL A 80 11.26 26.37 9.43
N SER A 81 10.15 27.07 9.68
CA SER A 81 10.19 28.43 10.25
C SER A 81 10.77 28.45 11.67
N LYS A 82 10.42 27.47 12.51
CA LYS A 82 11.00 27.33 13.85
C LYS A 82 12.49 27.03 13.81
N ALA A 83 12.93 26.14 12.92
CA ALA A 83 14.35 25.84 12.73
C ALA A 83 15.14 27.08 12.26
N ALA A 84 14.58 27.87 11.34
CA ALA A 84 15.21 29.12 10.88
C ALA A 84 15.25 30.22 11.95
N ALA A 85 14.36 30.18 12.95
CA ALA A 85 14.29 31.15 14.04
C ALA A 85 15.17 30.76 15.25
N ALA A 86 15.66 29.52 15.31
CA ALA A 86 16.66 29.13 16.31
C ALA A 86 18.02 29.70 15.88
N PRO A 87 18.67 30.57 16.68
CA PRO A 87 20.03 30.97 16.39
C PRO A 87 20.91 29.71 16.45
N ASP A 88 21.82 29.56 15.48
CA ASP A 88 22.90 28.57 15.53
C ASP A 88 23.66 28.75 16.85
N SER A 89 23.29 27.95 17.86
CA SER A 89 24.05 27.86 19.10
C SER A 89 25.32 27.08 18.78
N THR A 90 26.42 27.82 18.69
CA THR A 90 27.81 27.34 18.67
C THR A 90 28.09 26.39 19.84
#